data_AF-A0AA38LED6-F1
#
_entry.id   AF-A0AA38LED6-F1
#
_cell.length_a   1.000
_cell.length_b   1.000
_cell.length_c   1.000
_cell.angle_alpha   90.00
_cell.angle_beta   90.00
_cell.angle_gamma   90.00
#
_symmetry.space_group_name_H-M   'P 1'
#
loop_
_entity.id
_entity.type
_entity.pdbx_description
1 polymer ?
#
loop_
_entity_poly.entity_id
_entity_poly.type
_entity_poly.pdbx_seq_one_letter_code
_entity_poly.pdbx_strand_id
1 'polypeptide(L)'
;GVGGEKKEIHFRIKYYPPCPQLELVLGLSPHCDPNALTILLHDQTPGLQICKDGDWIDVECVPGTLVVNNVDALEIISNGKYKSIENMSLVHKDRERMSWAMFCIPPLNEVIVSPLKELKDK
;
A
#
# COMPACT_ATOMS: atom_id res chain seq x y z
N GLY A 1 6.05 20.24 2.65
CA GLY A 1 4.80 20.00 3.39
C GLY A 1 3.72 19.71 2.40
N VAL A 2 2.76 18.84 2.73
CA VAL A 2 1.57 18.59 1.88
C VAL A 2 0.65 19.80 2.02
N GLY A 3 1.04 20.91 1.38
CA GLY A 3 0.36 22.20 1.44
C GLY A 3 -0.37 22.45 0.13
N GLY A 4 -1.52 21.84 -0.01
CA GLY A 4 -2.51 22.14 -1.05
C GLY A 4 -3.90 22.05 -0.43
N GLU A 5 -4.81 22.96 -0.76
CA GLU A 5 -6.18 22.94 -0.25
C GLU A 5 -6.98 21.74 -0.79
N LYS A 6 -6.52 21.13 -1.89
CA LYS A 6 -7.08 19.92 -2.47
C LYS A 6 -6.39 18.67 -1.96
N LYS A 7 -7.21 17.69 -1.58
CA LYS A 7 -6.79 16.32 -1.26
C LYS A 7 -7.22 15.42 -2.40
N GLU A 8 -6.28 14.70 -3.01
CA GLU A 8 -6.60 13.68 -4.00
C GLU A 8 -6.74 12.33 -3.30
N ILE A 9 -7.94 11.75 -3.37
CA ILE A 9 -8.25 10.43 -2.82
C ILE A 9 -8.68 9.54 -3.97
N HIS A 10 -7.94 8.46 -4.19
CA HIS A 10 -8.30 7.44 -5.18
C HIS A 10 -8.81 6.19 -4.50
N PHE A 11 -9.89 5.62 -5.02
CA PHE A 11 -10.42 4.34 -4.57
C PHE A 11 -10.19 3.29 -5.64
N ARG A 12 -9.72 2.11 -5.24
CA ARG A 12 -9.56 0.96 -6.13
C ARG A 12 -10.10 -0.28 -5.46
N ILE A 13 -11.01 -0.95 -6.15
CA ILE A 13 -11.48 -2.28 -5.77
C ILE A 13 -10.68 -3.29 -6.59
N LYS A 14 -10.10 -4.27 -5.93
CA LYS A 14 -9.41 -5.38 -6.59
C LYS A 14 -10.17 -6.67 -6.33
N TYR A 15 -10.46 -7.40 -7.40
CA TYR A 15 -11.06 -8.72 -7.37
C TYR A 15 -10.04 -9.71 -7.93
N TYR A 16 -9.77 -10.76 -7.17
CA TYR A 16 -8.81 -11.80 -7.50
C TYR A 16 -9.58 -13.12 -7.58
N PRO A 17 -9.82 -13.67 -8.78
CA PRO A 17 -10.53 -14.94 -8.91
C PRO A 17 -9.71 -16.12 -8.35
N PRO A 18 -10.37 -17.23 -7.99
CA PRO A 18 -9.67 -18.47 -7.66
C PRO A 18 -8.74 -18.91 -8.79
N CYS A 19 -7.56 -19.42 -8.46
CA CYS A 19 -6.58 -19.87 -9.44
C CYS A 19 -5.93 -21.22 -9.05
N PRO A 20 -6.03 -22.27 -9.89
CA PRO A 20 -5.48 -23.59 -9.56
C PRO A 20 -3.94 -23.67 -9.61
N GLN A 21 -3.28 -22.70 -10.25
CA GLN A 21 -1.83 -22.71 -10.53
C GLN A 21 -1.13 -21.55 -9.80
N LEU A 22 -1.14 -21.60 -8.47
CA LEU A 22 -0.68 -20.51 -7.60
C LEU A 22 0.80 -20.16 -7.81
N GLU A 23 1.61 -21.14 -8.19
CA GLU A 23 3.04 -21.00 -8.44
C GLU A 23 3.38 -20.25 -9.74
N LEU A 24 2.40 -20.06 -10.64
CA LEU A 24 2.61 -19.45 -11.95
C LEU A 24 2.12 -18.00 -12.02
N VAL A 25 1.35 -17.54 -11.03
CA VAL A 25 0.69 -16.23 -11.10
C VAL A 25 0.78 -15.48 -9.77
N LEU A 26 0.83 -14.16 -9.89
CA LEU A 26 0.58 -13.25 -8.78
C LEU A 26 -0.73 -12.53 -9.05
N GLY A 27 -1.48 -12.24 -7.98
CA GLY A 27 -2.66 -11.38 -8.09
C GLY A 27 -2.25 -9.93 -8.39
N LEU A 28 -1.14 -9.48 -7.80
CA LEU A 28 -0.50 -8.20 -8.05
C LEU A 28 0.99 -8.34 -7.81
N SER A 29 1.81 -7.92 -8.76
CA SER A 29 3.28 -7.98 -8.66
C SER A 29 3.84 -7.12 -7.51
N PRO A 30 5.06 -7.42 -7.02
CA PRO A 30 5.79 -6.55 -6.10
C PRO A 30 5.83 -5.10 -6.59
N HIS A 31 5.50 -4.17 -5.70
CA HIS A 31 5.55 -2.72 -5.96
C HIS A 31 5.58 -1.93 -4.65
N CYS A 32 6.08 -0.69 -4.70
CA CYS A 32 5.79 0.34 -3.72
C CYS A 32 4.65 1.23 -4.23
N ASP A 33 3.84 1.73 -3.31
CA ASP A 33 2.79 2.70 -3.64
C ASP A 33 3.40 4.12 -3.67
N PRO A 34 3.20 4.91 -4.75
CA PRO A 34 3.75 6.27 -4.87
C PRO A 34 3.00 7.31 -4.02
N ASN A 35 2.02 6.87 -3.21
CA ASN A 35 1.06 7.74 -2.53
C ASN A 35 1.63 8.26 -1.20
N ALA A 36 0.83 8.97 -0.38
CA ALA A 36 1.19 9.37 0.99
C ALA A 36 0.59 8.47 2.08
N LEU A 37 -0.54 7.79 1.81
CA LEU A 37 -1.07 6.73 2.66
C LEU A 37 -1.90 5.76 1.82
N THR A 38 -1.83 4.46 2.14
CA THR A 38 -2.79 3.46 1.64
C THR A 38 -3.58 2.88 2.82
N ILE A 39 -4.91 2.88 2.73
CA ILE A 39 -5.81 2.24 3.69
C ILE A 39 -6.58 1.14 2.95
N LEU A 40 -6.48 -0.09 3.44
CA LEU A 40 -7.02 -1.27 2.79
C LEU A 40 -8.05 -1.97 3.69
N LEU A 41 -9.26 -2.13 3.16
CA LEU A 41 -10.25 -3.06 3.67
C LEU A 41 -10.11 -4.41 2.95
N HIS A 42 -10.16 -5.50 3.70
CA HIS A 42 -10.04 -6.87 3.20
C HIS A 42 -11.28 -7.70 3.54
N ASP A 43 -11.58 -8.70 2.71
CA ASP A 43 -12.71 -9.64 2.84
C ASP A 43 -12.41 -10.85 3.74
N GLN A 44 -11.36 -10.76 4.56
CA GLN A 44 -10.82 -11.85 5.39
C GLN A 44 -10.19 -13.02 4.60
N THR A 45 -9.92 -12.85 3.30
CA THR A 45 -9.13 -13.81 2.52
C THR A 45 -7.65 -13.39 2.51
N PRO A 46 -6.72 -14.23 3.02
CA PRO A 46 -5.29 -13.95 3.01
C PRO A 46 -4.74 -13.74 1.59
N GLY A 47 -3.60 -13.04 1.50
CA GLY A 47 -2.89 -12.89 0.23
C GLY A 47 -2.13 -11.58 0.08
N LEU A 48 -2.29 -10.61 0.98
CA LEU A 48 -1.39 -9.45 1.02
C LEU A 48 -0.07 -9.89 1.66
N GLN A 49 1.04 -9.64 0.97
CA GLN A 49 2.38 -9.83 1.52
C GLN A 49 3.17 -8.51 1.47
N ILE A 50 4.04 -8.31 2.44
CA ILE A 50 4.99 -7.20 2.52
C ILE A 50 6.42 -7.71 2.55
N CYS A 51 7.36 -6.99 1.93
CA CYS A 51 8.78 -7.32 1.98
C CYS A 51 9.45 -6.56 3.12
N LYS A 52 9.96 -7.28 4.11
CA LYS A 52 10.70 -6.71 5.24
C LYS A 52 12.05 -7.40 5.33
N ASP A 53 13.12 -6.60 5.32
CA ASP A 53 14.50 -7.07 5.45
C ASP A 53 14.89 -8.14 4.40
N GLY A 54 14.23 -8.11 3.22
CA GLY A 54 14.43 -9.06 2.13
C GLY A 54 13.49 -10.27 2.13
N ASP A 55 12.70 -10.43 3.19
CA ASP A 55 11.76 -11.55 3.35
C ASP A 55 10.32 -11.11 3.11
N TRP A 56 9.54 -11.95 2.41
CA TRP A 56 8.11 -11.76 2.24
C TRP A 56 7.33 -12.28 3.45
N ILE A 57 6.52 -11.41 4.04
CA ILE A 57 5.73 -11.69 5.24
C ILE A 57 4.25 -11.53 4.92
N ASP A 58 3.44 -12.52 5.30
CA ASP A 58 1.99 -12.46 5.20
C ASP A 58 1.40 -11.42 6.15
N VAL A 59 0.49 -10.59 5.64
CA VAL A 59 -0.30 -9.69 6.47
C VAL A 59 -1.54 -10.44 6.98
N GLU A 60 -1.64 -10.54 8.30
CA GLU A 60 -2.76 -11.19 8.95
C GLU A 60 -4.08 -10.46 8.67
N CYS A 61 -5.11 -11.23 8.30
CA CYS A 61 -6.45 -10.73 8.14
C CYS A 61 -7.19 -10.75 9.49
N VAL A 62 -7.06 -9.69 10.28
CA VAL A 62 -7.75 -9.58 11.58
C VAL A 62 -9.18 -9.05 11.36
N PRO A 63 -10.23 -9.75 11.83
CA PRO A 63 -11.61 -9.31 11.67
C PRO A 63 -11.87 -7.90 12.22
N GLY A 64 -12.56 -7.08 11.43
CA GLY A 64 -12.93 -5.70 11.82
C GLY A 64 -11.79 -4.69 11.76
N THR A 65 -10.65 -5.04 11.17
CA THR A 65 -9.49 -4.15 11.04
C THR A 65 -9.31 -3.59 9.63
N LEU A 66 -8.48 -2.57 9.53
CA LEU A 66 -7.99 -2.02 8.28
C LEU A 66 -6.47 -2.16 8.26
N VAL A 67 -5.91 -2.48 7.11
CA VAL A 67 -4.46 -2.45 6.92
C VAL A 67 -4.06 -1.06 6.46
N VAL A 68 -3.08 -0.46 7.13
CA VAL A 68 -2.53 0.85 6.77
C VAL A 68 -1.08 0.67 6.35
N ASN A 69 -0.73 1.09 5.14
CA ASN A 69 0.62 1.00 4.63
C ASN A 69 1.29 2.39 4.49
N ASN A 70 2.56 2.44 4.84
CA ASN A 70 3.44 3.58 4.58
C ASN A 70 3.97 3.49 3.15
N VAL A 71 4.14 4.65 2.53
CA VAL A 71 4.27 4.77 1.07
C VAL A 71 5.24 5.89 0.70
N ASP A 72 5.68 5.93 -0.56
CA ASP A 72 6.86 6.69 -1.00
C ASP A 72 6.83 8.17 -0.60
N ALA A 73 5.69 8.84 -0.74
CA ALA A 73 5.61 10.26 -0.41
C ALA A 73 5.80 10.49 1.09
N LEU A 74 5.31 9.59 1.96
CA LEU A 74 5.50 9.70 3.41
C LEU A 74 6.96 9.47 3.79
N GLU A 75 7.66 8.56 3.11
CA GLU A 75 9.11 8.38 3.30
C GLU A 75 9.87 9.66 2.99
N ILE A 76 9.60 10.29 1.84
CA ILE A 76 10.23 11.56 1.45
C ILE A 76 9.89 12.66 2.46
N ILE A 77 8.61 12.86 2.79
CA ILE A 77 8.14 13.90 3.71
C ILE A 77 8.78 13.74 5.09
N SER A 78 8.93 12.51 5.55
CA SER A 78 9.48 12.17 6.87
C SER A 78 11.01 12.16 6.93
N ASN A 79 11.69 12.50 5.82
CA ASN A 79 13.15 12.41 5.69
C ASN A 79 13.66 11.00 6.00
N GLY A 80 12.99 9.95 5.50
CA GLY A 80 13.42 8.56 5.65
C GLY A 80 13.04 7.89 6.98
N LYS A 81 12.31 8.57 7.88
CA LYS A 81 11.90 7.99 9.18
C LYS A 81 10.84 6.91 9.05
N TYR A 82 9.89 7.10 8.14
CA TYR A 82 8.96 6.06 7.73
C TYR A 82 9.48 5.44 6.44
N LYS A 83 9.54 4.12 6.38
CA LYS A 83 9.98 3.38 5.20
C LYS A 83 8.79 2.99 4.34
N SER A 84 8.91 3.25 3.05
CA SER A 84 8.07 2.65 2.04
C SER A 84 8.42 1.17 1.94
N ILE A 85 7.39 0.33 1.93
CA ILE A 85 7.54 -1.11 1.97
C ILE A 85 6.93 -1.69 0.69
N GLU A 86 7.73 -2.49 -0.01
CA GLU A 86 7.25 -3.27 -1.15
C GLU A 86 6.15 -4.22 -0.69
N ASN A 87 5.07 -4.29 -1.46
CA ASN A 87 3.97 -5.19 -1.20
C ASN A 87 3.53 -5.90 -2.48
N MET A 88 2.91 -7.07 -2.32
CA MET A 88 2.34 -7.83 -3.42
C MET A 88 1.03 -8.50 -2.98
N SER A 89 0.25 -9.00 -3.95
CA SER A 89 -0.94 -9.78 -3.66
C SER A 89 -0.87 -11.15 -4.30
N LEU A 90 -1.09 -12.18 -3.52
CA LEU A 90 -1.30 -13.54 -3.96
C LEU A 90 -2.77 -13.77 -4.32
N VAL A 91 -3.00 -14.83 -5.09
CA VAL A 91 -4.34 -15.39 -5.35
C VAL A 91 -4.54 -16.63 -4.51
N HIS A 92 -5.79 -17.07 -4.36
CA HIS A 92 -6.13 -18.28 -3.60
C HIS A 92 -6.65 -19.37 -4.55
N LYS A 93 -6.48 -20.65 -4.19
CA LYS A 93 -6.85 -21.76 -5.08
C LYS A 93 -8.34 -21.89 -5.30
N ASP A 94 -9.08 -21.91 -4.18
CA ASP A 94 -10.48 -22.31 -4.15
C ASP A 94 -11.44 -21.16 -3.76
N ARG A 95 -10.91 -19.94 -3.57
CA ARG A 95 -11.68 -18.80 -3.06
C ARG A 95 -11.29 -17.53 -3.80
N GLU A 96 -12.27 -16.71 -4.10
CA GLU A 96 -12.04 -15.35 -4.54
C GLU A 96 -11.49 -14.51 -3.38
N ARG A 97 -10.71 -13.49 -3.72
CA ARG A 97 -10.28 -12.46 -2.79
C ARG A 97 -10.73 -11.11 -3.30
N MET A 98 -11.22 -10.27 -2.41
CA MET A 98 -11.52 -8.87 -2.67
C MET A 98 -10.82 -7.95 -1.70
N SER A 99 -10.41 -6.79 -2.19
CA SER A 99 -9.88 -5.73 -1.35
C SER A 99 -10.28 -4.36 -1.86
N TRP A 100 -10.54 -3.42 -0.96
CA TRP A 100 -10.87 -2.04 -1.26
C TRP A 100 -9.76 -1.14 -0.73
N ALA A 101 -8.98 -0.57 -1.64
CA ALA A 101 -7.87 0.31 -1.32
C ALA A 101 -8.31 1.77 -1.50
N MET A 102 -8.03 2.58 -0.49
CA MET A 102 -8.09 4.04 -0.54
C MET A 102 -6.66 4.57 -0.50
N PHE A 103 -6.31 5.40 -1.48
CA PHE A 103 -5.01 6.02 -1.61
C PHE A 103 -5.13 7.52 -1.36
N CYS A 104 -4.40 8.02 -0.37
CA CYS A 104 -4.23 9.45 -0.14
C CYS A 104 -3.01 9.91 -0.94
N ILE A 105 -3.23 10.67 -2.01
CA ILE A 105 -2.19 11.08 -2.93
C ILE A 105 -1.93 12.58 -2.73
N PRO A 106 -0.67 13.03 -2.60
CA PRO A 106 -0.36 14.44 -2.72
C PRO A 106 -0.81 14.93 -4.12
N PRO A 107 -1.34 16.15 -4.27
CA PRO A 107 -1.70 16.66 -5.60
C PRO A 107 -0.42 16.96 -6.40
N LEU A 108 0.20 15.95 -7.00
CA LEU A 108 1.56 16.01 -7.55
C LEU A 108 1.71 17.04 -8.69
N ASN A 109 0.61 17.47 -9.31
CA ASN A 109 0.59 18.53 -10.31
C ASN A 109 0.66 19.95 -9.69
N GLU A 110 0.34 20.08 -8.39
CA GLU A 110 0.28 21.35 -7.67
C GLU A 110 1.37 21.46 -6.60
N VAL A 111 1.90 20.33 -6.09
CA VAL A 111 2.88 20.31 -4.99
C VAL A 111 4.15 19.53 -5.30
N ILE A 112 5.28 20.06 -4.83
CA ILE A 112 6.56 19.34 -4.80
C ILE A 112 6.68 18.60 -3.46
N VAL A 113 6.73 17.27 -3.52
CA VAL A 113 6.97 16.42 -2.34
C VAL A 113 8.45 16.50 -1.96
N SER A 114 8.72 16.91 -0.72
CA SER A 114 10.07 17.07 -0.18
C SER A 114 10.06 16.90 1.35
N PRO A 115 11.22 16.63 1.97
CA PRO A 115 11.31 16.52 3.42
C PRO A 115 10.76 17.77 4.13
N LEU A 116 10.01 17.55 5.21
CA LEU A 116 9.57 18.61 6.11
C LEU A 116 10.78 19.36 6.67
N LYS A 117 10.71 20.69 6.74
CA LYS A 117 11.84 21.55 7.15
C LYS A 117 12.32 21.17 8.56
N GLU A 118 11.39 20.83 9.43
CA GLU A 118 11.58 20.43 10.82
C GLU A 118 12.35 19.09 10.95
N LEU A 119 12.49 18.33 9.86
CA LEU A 119 13.11 17.01 9.83
C LEU A 119 14.45 16.98 9.10
N LYS A 120 14.95 18.12 8.59
CA LYS A 120 16.17 18.20 7.78
C LYS A 120 17.48 18.17 8.59
N ASP A 121 17.42 18.43 9.89
CA ASP A 121 18.60 18.64 10.75
C ASP A 121 18.73 17.62 11.89
N LYS A 122 18.32 16.36 11.67
CA LYS A 122 18.52 15.26 12.64
C LYS A 122 19.26 14.10 12.03
#